data_AF-X0WUI0-F1
#
_entry.id   AF-X0WUI0-F1
#
_cell.length_a   1.000
_cell.length_b   1.000
_cell.length_c   1.000
_cell.angle_alpha   90.00
_cell.angle_beta   90.00
_cell.angle_gamma   90.00
#
_symmetry.space_group_name_H-M   'P 1'
#
loop_
_entity.id
_entity.type
_entity.pdbx_description
1 polymer ?
#
loop_
_entity_poly.entity_id
_entity_poly.type
_entity_poly.pdbx_seq_one_letter_code
_entity_poly.pdbx_strand_id
1 'polypeptide(L)'
;DTALKVFRDRYRIPVSDDELQNTPFHKPAENSPEMRYMHERRKLLGGYLPARREDDQPLEIPGMEIFQNQLMGSGDREISTTMGFVRMLTALTRDEKIGKYVVPIVPDEARTFGMEGLFRQLGIYASEGQLYEPVDSDQVMYYREDRSGQILQEGINEAGATASWIAAGTAHANHGTNMIPIYMFYSMFGFQRVGDLLWAAGDSQARGFLIGGTAGRTTLAGEGLQHQDGHSHLMASTIPNCVAYDPAYAYELAV
;
A
#
# COMPACT_ATOMS: atom_id res chain seq x y z
N ASP A 1 -40.06 13.69 24.67
CA ASP A 1 -38.68 14.18 24.45
C ASP A 1 -38.73 15.57 23.80
N THR A 2 -38.51 16.63 24.59
CA THR A 2 -38.67 18.04 24.14
C THR A 2 -37.63 18.42 23.08
N ALA A 3 -36.44 17.82 23.11
CA ALA A 3 -35.36 18.14 22.18
C ALA A 3 -35.69 17.71 20.75
N LEU A 4 -36.24 16.50 20.57
CA LEU A 4 -36.61 15.97 19.26
C LEU A 4 -37.74 16.80 18.62
N LYS A 5 -38.70 17.27 19.43
CA LYS A 5 -39.78 18.15 18.98
C LYS A 5 -39.23 19.50 18.51
N VAL A 6 -38.35 20.12 19.29
CA VAL A 6 -37.67 21.37 18.89
C VAL A 6 -36.87 21.17 17.61
N PHE A 7 -36.17 20.05 17.43
CA PHE A 7 -35.44 19.74 16.20
C PHE A 7 -36.38 19.61 14.99
N ARG A 8 -37.44 18.79 15.11
CA ARG A 8 -38.48 18.62 14.08
C ARG A 8 -39.09 19.96 13.67
N ASP A 9 -39.46 20.79 14.65
CA ASP A 9 -40.06 22.11 14.44
C ASP A 9 -39.09 23.08 13.76
N ARG A 10 -37.83 23.13 14.23
CA ARG A 10 -36.78 24.00 13.69
C ARG A 10 -36.52 23.76 12.21
N TYR A 11 -36.46 22.50 11.81
CA TYR A 11 -36.20 22.09 10.43
C TYR A 11 -37.47 21.81 9.62
N ARG A 12 -38.65 22.01 10.22
CA ARG A 12 -39.97 21.80 9.59
C ARG A 12 -40.12 20.41 8.96
N ILE A 13 -39.63 19.40 9.66
CA ILE A 13 -39.69 18.01 9.19
C ILE A 13 -41.15 17.53 9.26
N PRO A 14 -41.73 16.99 8.17
CA PRO A 14 -43.15 16.63 8.12
C PRO A 14 -43.41 15.29 8.81
N VAL A 15 -43.26 15.27 10.14
CA VAL A 15 -43.57 14.14 11.04
C VAL A 15 -44.51 14.67 12.10
N SER A 16 -45.59 13.93 12.42
CA SER A 16 -46.57 14.36 13.42
C SER A 16 -46.04 14.25 14.86
N ASP A 17 -46.69 14.94 15.81
CA ASP A 17 -46.32 14.86 17.24
C ASP A 17 -46.47 13.44 17.81
N ASP A 18 -47.50 12.72 17.35
CA ASP A 18 -47.79 11.35 17.80
C ASP A 18 -46.75 10.35 17.28
N GLU A 19 -46.34 10.50 16.01
CA GLU A 19 -45.30 9.65 15.41
C GLU A 19 -43.92 9.92 16.01
N LEU A 20 -43.65 11.15 16.48
CA LEU A 20 -42.34 11.56 16.98
C LEU A 20 -41.85 10.71 18.15
N GLN A 21 -42.77 10.13 18.94
CA GLN A 21 -42.44 9.23 20.05
C GLN A 21 -41.71 7.97 19.57
N ASN A 22 -41.93 7.54 18.33
CA ASN A 22 -41.33 6.35 17.74
C ASN A 22 -40.02 6.64 16.98
N THR A 23 -39.52 7.89 17.03
CA THR A 23 -38.29 8.30 16.32
C THR A 23 -38.26 7.86 14.84
N PRO A 24 -39.30 8.16 14.04
CA PRO A 24 -39.46 7.56 12.73
C PRO A 24 -38.43 8.12 11.73
N PHE A 25 -37.96 7.27 10.83
CA PHE A 25 -37.28 7.74 9.63
C PHE A 25 -38.31 8.37 8.69
N HIS A 26 -38.00 9.57 8.18
CA HIS A 26 -38.80 10.23 7.15
C HIS A 26 -38.11 10.09 5.78
N LYS A 27 -38.79 9.46 4.83
CA LYS A 27 -38.40 9.43 3.41
C LYS A 27 -39.47 10.18 2.61
N PRO A 28 -39.15 11.25 1.89
CA PRO A 28 -40.11 11.92 1.02
C PRO A 28 -40.65 10.97 -0.06
N ALA A 29 -41.84 11.26 -0.58
CA ALA A 29 -42.43 10.45 -1.65
C ALA A 29 -41.51 10.40 -2.88
N GLU A 30 -41.46 9.26 -3.58
CA GLU A 30 -40.52 9.01 -4.68
C GLU A 30 -40.66 10.02 -5.84
N ASN A 31 -41.89 10.51 -6.07
CA ASN A 31 -42.21 11.50 -7.09
C ASN A 31 -42.15 12.97 -6.60
N SER A 32 -41.72 13.20 -5.37
CA SER A 32 -41.60 14.55 -4.81
C SER A 32 -40.53 15.38 -5.53
N PRO A 33 -40.66 16.72 -5.60
CA PRO A 33 -39.62 17.59 -6.14
C PRO A 33 -38.25 17.37 -5.49
N GLU A 34 -38.22 17.10 -4.18
CA GLU A 34 -37.02 16.85 -3.39
C GLU A 34 -36.30 15.58 -3.85
N MET A 35 -37.02 14.46 -3.99
CA MET A 35 -36.43 13.18 -4.43
C MET A 35 -35.95 13.26 -5.88
N ARG A 36 -36.73 13.88 -6.77
CA ARG A 36 -36.34 14.10 -8.17
C ARG A 36 -35.07 14.93 -8.26
N TYR A 37 -35.03 16.07 -7.57
CA TYR A 37 -33.87 16.94 -7.56
C TYR A 37 -32.63 16.20 -7.03
N MET A 38 -32.76 15.49 -5.90
CA MET A 38 -31.66 14.72 -5.30
C MET A 38 -31.10 13.67 -6.28
N HIS A 39 -31.96 12.86 -6.90
CA HIS A 39 -31.55 11.82 -7.84
C HIS A 39 -30.95 12.40 -9.13
N GLU A 40 -31.50 13.49 -9.66
CA GLU A 40 -30.93 14.19 -10.80
C GLU A 40 -29.52 14.72 -10.51
N ARG A 41 -29.31 15.35 -9.34
CA ARG A 41 -27.97 15.83 -8.95
C ARG A 41 -26.98 14.68 -8.85
N ARG A 42 -27.37 13.54 -8.25
CA ARG A 42 -26.51 12.35 -8.18
C ARG A 42 -26.19 11.78 -9.56
N LYS A 43 -27.18 11.70 -10.45
CA LYS A 43 -26.98 11.23 -11.83
C LYS A 43 -26.01 12.11 -12.61
N LEU A 44 -26.11 13.44 -12.47
CA LEU A 44 -25.17 14.40 -13.10
C LEU A 44 -23.74 14.26 -12.55
N LEU A 45 -23.58 13.80 -11.32
CA LEU A 45 -22.29 13.60 -10.64
C LEU A 45 -21.76 12.16 -10.73
N GLY A 46 -22.29 11.34 -11.65
CA GLY A 46 -21.78 9.98 -11.89
C GLY A 46 -22.31 8.89 -10.96
N GLY A 47 -23.41 9.13 -10.24
CA GLY A 47 -24.06 8.11 -9.40
C GLY A 47 -24.06 8.45 -7.91
N TYR A 48 -24.22 7.48 -7.02
CA TYR A 48 -24.23 7.65 -5.56
C TYR A 48 -22.86 7.34 -4.94
N LEU A 49 -22.54 8.00 -3.83
CA LEU A 49 -21.32 7.79 -3.05
C LEU A 49 -21.65 7.94 -1.55
N PRO A 50 -20.93 7.25 -0.64
CA PRO A 50 -19.81 6.34 -0.91
C PRO A 50 -20.26 5.02 -1.57
N ALA A 51 -19.39 4.45 -2.39
CA ALA A 51 -19.59 3.14 -3.00
C ALA A 51 -18.22 2.44 -3.10
N ARG A 52 -18.18 1.14 -2.80
CA ARG A 52 -16.99 0.31 -2.93
C ARG A 52 -17.28 -0.76 -3.98
N ARG A 53 -16.36 -0.95 -4.91
CA ARG A 53 -16.44 -2.01 -5.92
C ARG A 53 -15.58 -3.19 -5.49
N GLU A 54 -16.09 -4.39 -5.72
CA GLU A 54 -15.26 -5.59 -5.70
C GLU A 54 -14.76 -5.78 -7.13
N ASP A 55 -13.46 -5.62 -7.33
CA ASP A 55 -12.80 -5.89 -8.61
C ASP A 55 -12.38 -7.36 -8.64
N ASP A 56 -12.85 -8.05 -9.67
CA ASP A 56 -12.73 -9.48 -9.88
C ASP A 56 -11.83 -9.82 -11.07
N GLN A 57 -11.06 -8.88 -11.63
CA GLN A 57 -10.16 -9.14 -12.75
C GLN A 57 -8.74 -9.50 -12.27
N PRO A 58 -8.46 -10.78 -11.97
CA PRO A 58 -7.13 -11.18 -11.51
C PRO A 58 -6.09 -10.87 -12.57
N LEU A 59 -4.91 -10.45 -12.13
CA LEU A 59 -3.74 -10.39 -12.98
C LEU A 59 -3.34 -11.81 -13.39
N GLU A 60 -2.90 -11.97 -14.64
CA GLU A 60 -2.23 -13.20 -15.06
C GLU A 60 -0.82 -13.18 -14.46
N ILE A 61 -0.60 -13.98 -13.42
CA ILE A 61 0.68 -14.05 -12.70
C ILE A 61 1.62 -15.11 -13.31
N PRO A 62 2.95 -14.90 -13.25
CA PRO A 62 3.92 -15.92 -13.67
C PRO A 62 3.89 -17.13 -12.73
N GLY A 63 4.30 -18.29 -13.23
CA GLY A 63 4.53 -19.47 -12.40
C GLY A 63 5.84 -19.37 -11.59
N MET A 64 6.06 -20.35 -10.71
CA MET A 64 7.23 -20.41 -9.81
C MET A 64 8.58 -20.44 -10.54
N GLU A 65 8.61 -20.83 -11.81
CA GLU A 65 9.79 -20.84 -12.66
C GLU A 65 10.46 -19.46 -12.79
N ILE A 66 9.72 -18.37 -12.61
CA ILE A 66 10.31 -17.02 -12.59
C ILE A 66 11.35 -16.85 -11.48
N PHE A 67 11.25 -17.65 -10.41
CA PHE A 67 12.17 -17.66 -9.27
C PHE A 67 13.12 -18.86 -9.26
N GLN A 68 13.32 -19.55 -10.38
CA GLN A 68 14.15 -20.76 -10.46
C GLN A 68 15.56 -20.57 -9.87
N ASN A 69 16.18 -19.40 -10.07
CA ASN A 69 17.50 -19.09 -9.52
C ASN A 69 17.52 -19.01 -7.98
N GLN A 70 16.42 -18.62 -7.36
CA GLN A 70 16.27 -18.57 -5.91
C GLN A 70 15.96 -19.96 -5.36
N LEU A 71 15.15 -20.74 -6.09
CA LEU A 71 14.79 -22.12 -5.73
C LEU A 71 15.98 -23.08 -5.77
N MET A 72 16.93 -22.90 -6.69
CA MET A 72 18.14 -23.74 -6.78
C MET A 72 19.22 -23.40 -5.74
N GLY A 73 19.05 -22.31 -4.99
CA GLY A 73 20.06 -21.80 -4.06
C GLY A 73 21.20 -21.04 -4.74
N SER A 74 22.07 -20.43 -3.93
CA SER A 74 23.14 -19.53 -4.41
C SER A 74 24.48 -20.21 -4.70
N GLY A 75 24.55 -21.54 -4.60
CA GLY A 75 25.79 -22.30 -4.75
C GLY A 75 26.84 -21.89 -3.71
N ASP A 76 28.07 -21.63 -4.15
CA ASP A 76 29.18 -21.23 -3.28
C ASP A 76 29.13 -19.75 -2.85
N ARG A 77 28.17 -18.97 -3.35
CA ARG A 77 28.05 -17.54 -3.00
C ARG A 77 27.13 -17.37 -1.81
N GLU A 78 27.64 -16.75 -0.76
CA GLU A 78 26.83 -16.30 0.37
C GLU A 78 26.01 -15.07 -0.03
N ILE A 79 24.70 -15.11 0.23
CA ILE A 79 23.77 -14.00 0.00
C ILE A 79 22.82 -13.87 1.18
N SER A 80 22.31 -12.67 1.41
CA SER A 80 21.24 -12.41 2.37
C SER A 80 19.86 -12.67 1.76
N THR A 81 18.86 -12.82 2.61
CA THR A 81 17.44 -12.85 2.24
C THR A 81 17.03 -11.57 1.49
N THR A 82 17.53 -10.40 1.90
CA THR A 82 17.34 -9.13 1.18
C THR A 82 17.89 -9.18 -0.25
N MET A 83 19.11 -9.70 -0.44
CA MET A 83 19.67 -9.87 -1.78
C MET A 83 18.86 -10.86 -2.62
N GLY A 84 18.38 -11.95 -2.02
CA GLY A 84 17.48 -12.91 -2.66
C GLY A 84 16.19 -12.25 -3.13
N PHE A 85 15.58 -11.46 -2.25
CA PHE A 85 14.36 -10.70 -2.50
C PHE A 85 14.51 -9.67 -3.62
N VAL A 86 15.57 -8.85 -3.63
CA VAL A 86 15.78 -7.87 -4.71
C VAL A 86 15.89 -8.53 -6.07
N ARG A 87 16.49 -9.73 -6.15
CA ARG A 87 16.51 -10.51 -7.40
C ARG A 87 15.10 -10.98 -7.81
N MET A 88 14.25 -11.36 -6.86
CA MET A 88 12.84 -11.69 -7.14
C MET A 88 12.07 -10.47 -7.62
N LEU A 89 12.21 -9.32 -6.94
CA LEU A 89 11.62 -8.04 -7.34
C LEU A 89 12.06 -7.64 -8.76
N THR A 90 13.34 -7.85 -9.09
CA THR A 90 13.87 -7.62 -10.43
C THR A 90 13.20 -8.52 -11.47
N ALA A 91 12.95 -9.79 -11.14
CA ALA A 91 12.26 -10.71 -12.03
C ALA A 91 10.79 -10.30 -12.24
N LEU A 92 10.08 -9.98 -11.16
CA LEU A 92 8.68 -9.52 -11.18
C LEU A 92 8.51 -8.24 -12.01
N THR A 93 9.41 -7.26 -11.85
CA THR A 93 9.34 -5.98 -12.59
C THR A 93 9.71 -6.12 -14.07
N ARG A 94 10.35 -7.23 -14.47
CA ARG A 94 10.65 -7.57 -15.88
C ARG A 94 9.59 -8.42 -16.54
N ASP A 95 8.67 -9.01 -15.78
CA ASP A 95 7.58 -9.79 -16.33
C ASP A 95 6.65 -8.90 -17.19
N GLU A 96 6.35 -9.33 -18.41
CA GLU A 96 5.58 -8.53 -19.37
C GLU A 96 4.12 -8.34 -18.96
N LYS A 97 3.57 -9.23 -18.13
CA LYS A 97 2.16 -9.23 -17.73
C LYS A 97 1.97 -8.41 -16.46
N ILE A 98 2.80 -8.62 -15.45
CA ILE A 98 2.64 -8.00 -14.14
C ILE A 98 3.62 -6.86 -13.85
N GLY A 99 4.73 -6.75 -14.59
CA GLY A 99 5.83 -5.85 -14.25
C GLY A 99 5.40 -4.39 -14.12
N LYS A 100 4.51 -3.91 -14.98
CA LYS A 100 3.95 -2.54 -14.92
C LYS A 100 3.01 -2.28 -13.73
N TYR A 101 2.52 -3.33 -13.07
CA TYR A 101 1.62 -3.24 -11.91
C TYR A 101 2.38 -3.36 -10.59
N VAL A 102 3.65 -3.77 -10.61
CA VAL A 102 4.51 -3.76 -9.42
C VAL A 102 4.81 -2.33 -9.04
N VAL A 103 4.65 -1.99 -7.76
CA VAL A 103 4.95 -0.64 -7.24
C VAL A 103 6.00 -0.77 -6.15
N PRO A 104 7.30 -0.68 -6.49
CA PRO A 104 8.37 -0.66 -5.48
C PRO A 104 8.32 0.68 -4.73
N ILE A 105 8.31 0.61 -3.40
CA ILE A 105 8.24 1.78 -2.51
C ILE A 105 9.39 1.68 -1.51
N VAL A 106 10.08 2.79 -1.29
CA VAL A 106 11.19 2.88 -0.33
C VAL A 106 11.17 4.25 0.36
N PRO A 107 11.51 4.35 1.66
CA PRO A 107 11.65 5.61 2.36
C PRO A 107 13.14 5.95 2.49
N ASP A 108 13.69 6.65 1.50
CA ASP A 108 15.09 7.06 1.37
C ASP A 108 16.07 5.90 1.09
N GLU A 109 16.25 4.99 2.04
CA GLU A 109 17.40 4.06 2.17
C GLU A 109 17.46 2.88 1.17
N ALA A 110 17.40 3.16 -0.12
CA ALA A 110 17.37 2.13 -1.16
C ALA A 110 18.71 1.40 -1.38
N ARG A 111 19.84 2.08 -1.20
CA ARG A 111 21.17 1.48 -1.31
C ARG A 111 21.42 0.46 -0.22
N THR A 112 20.94 0.73 1.00
CA THR A 112 20.98 -0.23 2.12
C THR A 112 20.37 -1.59 1.75
N PHE A 113 19.32 -1.58 0.93
CA PHE A 113 18.66 -2.81 0.48
C PHE A 113 19.21 -3.38 -0.83
N GLY A 114 20.18 -2.72 -1.47
CA GLY A 114 20.72 -3.13 -2.77
C GLY A 114 19.78 -2.86 -3.94
N MET A 115 18.87 -1.88 -3.82
CA MET A 115 17.91 -1.52 -4.86
C MET A 115 18.47 -0.57 -5.93
N GLU A 116 19.72 -0.12 -5.83
CA GLU A 116 20.35 0.81 -6.79
C GLU A 116 20.29 0.34 -8.24
N GLY A 117 20.37 -0.97 -8.50
CA GLY A 117 20.23 -1.51 -9.86
C GLY A 117 18.83 -1.36 -10.46
N LEU A 118 17.80 -1.29 -9.61
CA LEU A 118 16.43 -1.06 -10.04
C LEU A 118 16.20 0.41 -10.38
N PHE A 119 16.91 1.35 -9.75
CA PHE A 119 16.74 2.79 -9.99
C PHE A 119 17.03 3.18 -11.43
N ARG A 120 18.11 2.64 -11.99
CA ARG A 120 18.45 2.88 -13.40
C ARG A 120 17.45 2.22 -14.36
N GLN A 121 16.96 1.03 -14.01
CA GLN A 121 16.06 0.25 -14.87
C GLN A 121 14.64 0.83 -14.89
N LEU A 122 14.11 1.16 -13.71
CA LEU A 122 12.71 1.50 -13.50
C LEU A 122 12.46 3.00 -13.38
N GLY A 123 13.50 3.77 -13.03
CA GLY A 123 13.36 5.19 -12.71
C GLY A 123 12.63 5.42 -11.37
N ILE A 124 12.95 6.54 -10.74
CA ILE A 124 12.22 7.08 -9.60
C ILE A 124 11.12 7.99 -10.13
N TYR A 125 9.89 7.80 -9.66
CA TYR A 125 8.77 8.64 -10.06
C TYR A 125 8.97 10.08 -9.57
N ALA A 126 8.97 11.03 -10.50
CA ALA A 126 8.94 12.46 -10.20
C ALA A 126 7.94 13.15 -11.13
N SER A 127 6.89 13.75 -10.57
CA SER A 127 5.82 14.40 -11.35
C SER A 127 6.34 15.57 -12.20
N GLU A 128 7.33 16.31 -11.70
CA GLU A 128 7.98 17.40 -12.43
C GLU A 128 9.12 16.92 -13.33
N GLY A 129 9.46 15.63 -13.28
CA GLY A 129 10.69 15.08 -13.87
C GLY A 129 11.94 15.49 -13.08
N GLN A 130 13.10 15.18 -13.65
CA GLN A 130 14.39 15.47 -13.03
C GLN A 130 14.76 16.94 -13.12
N LEU A 131 14.88 17.60 -11.96
CA LEU A 131 15.16 19.04 -11.87
C LEU A 131 16.62 19.37 -11.53
N TYR A 132 17.48 18.36 -11.38
CA TYR A 132 18.87 18.52 -10.95
C TYR A 132 19.76 17.39 -11.48
N GLU A 133 21.07 17.62 -11.49
CA GLU A 133 22.07 16.61 -11.84
C GLU A 133 22.39 15.72 -10.62
N PRO A 134 22.25 14.39 -10.71
CA PRO A 134 22.55 13.49 -9.60
C PRO A 134 24.02 13.57 -9.21
N VAL A 135 24.31 13.49 -7.92
CA VAL A 135 25.69 13.43 -7.42
C VAL A 135 26.44 12.18 -7.93
N ASP A 136 25.71 11.13 -8.27
CA ASP A 136 26.23 9.88 -8.82
C ASP A 136 26.09 9.79 -10.34
N SER A 137 25.85 10.90 -11.06
CA SER A 137 25.66 10.91 -12.53
C SER A 137 26.82 10.25 -13.30
N ASP A 138 28.04 10.34 -12.78
CA ASP A 138 29.25 9.73 -13.34
C ASP A 138 29.41 8.22 -13.02
N GLN A 139 28.52 7.65 -12.20
CA GLN A 139 28.58 6.24 -11.79
C GLN A 139 27.75 5.35 -12.72
N VAL A 140 28.14 4.07 -12.83
CA VAL A 140 27.41 3.08 -13.64
C VAL A 140 25.98 2.86 -13.12
N MET A 141 25.78 3.02 -11.80
CA MET A 141 24.51 2.78 -11.11
C MET A 141 23.91 4.10 -10.59
N TYR A 142 23.93 5.13 -11.44
CA TYR A 142 23.28 6.41 -11.15
C TYR A 142 21.76 6.25 -11.08
N TYR A 143 21.10 7.05 -10.24
CA TYR A 143 19.65 7.11 -10.23
C TYR A 143 19.13 8.11 -11.28
N ARG A 144 17.92 7.85 -11.78
CA ARG A 144 17.21 8.74 -12.68
C ARG A 144 15.82 9.01 -12.14
N GLU A 145 15.40 10.25 -12.20
CA GLU A 145 14.03 10.66 -11.91
C GLU A 145 13.30 10.96 -13.21
N ASP A 146 12.08 10.46 -13.37
CA ASP A 146 11.25 10.85 -14.52
C ASP A 146 9.76 10.63 -14.25
N ARG A 147 8.92 11.23 -15.09
CA ARG A 147 7.46 11.15 -14.97
C ARG A 147 6.90 9.74 -15.17
N SER A 148 7.67 8.88 -15.83
CA SER A 148 7.35 7.46 -16.04
C SER A 148 8.11 6.55 -15.07
N GLY A 149 8.82 7.10 -14.09
CA GLY A 149 9.50 6.34 -13.06
C GLY A 149 8.51 5.47 -12.30
N GLN A 150 8.90 4.23 -12.01
CA GLN A 150 8.01 3.25 -11.39
C GLN A 150 8.21 3.16 -9.88
N ILE A 151 9.37 3.56 -9.37
CA ILE A 151 9.72 3.48 -7.95
C ILE A 151 9.18 4.73 -7.23
N LEU A 152 8.45 4.53 -6.14
CA LEU A 152 8.07 5.60 -5.24
C LEU A 152 9.13 5.76 -4.17
N GLN A 153 9.89 6.85 -4.27
CA GLN A 153 10.87 7.27 -3.28
C GLN A 153 10.25 8.35 -2.39
N GLU A 154 9.94 8.00 -1.15
CA GLU A 154 9.13 8.83 -0.24
C GLU A 154 9.99 9.65 0.74
N GLY A 155 11.31 9.50 0.65
CA GLY A 155 12.26 10.08 1.59
C GLY A 155 12.09 9.51 3.01
N ILE A 156 12.60 10.22 4.02
CA ILE A 156 12.52 9.79 5.43
C ILE A 156 11.09 10.02 5.96
N ASN A 157 10.14 9.21 5.48
CA ASN A 157 8.72 9.35 5.75
C ASN A 157 8.00 7.99 5.68
N GLU A 158 8.14 7.16 6.71
CA GLU A 158 7.51 5.85 6.74
C GLU A 158 5.97 5.93 6.69
N ALA A 159 5.38 6.98 7.29
CA ALA A 159 3.94 7.21 7.23
C ALA A 159 3.47 7.52 5.80
N GLY A 160 4.22 8.36 5.07
CA GLY A 160 3.98 8.66 3.66
C GLY A 160 4.12 7.42 2.77
N ALA A 161 5.21 6.66 2.93
CA ALA A 161 5.41 5.41 2.21
C ALA A 161 4.32 4.38 2.50
N THR A 162 3.85 4.29 3.75
CA THR A 162 2.72 3.43 4.11
C THR A 162 1.42 3.92 3.45
N ALA A 163 1.17 5.23 3.39
CA ALA A 163 0.01 5.77 2.69
C ALA A 163 0.04 5.47 1.18
N SER A 164 1.19 5.61 0.52
CA SER A 164 1.40 5.22 -0.87
C SER A 164 1.18 3.72 -1.08
N TRP A 165 1.66 2.89 -0.16
CA TRP A 165 1.44 1.44 -0.17
C TRP A 165 -0.05 1.09 -0.03
N ILE A 166 -0.79 1.74 0.88
CA ILE A 166 -2.24 1.55 1.05
C ILE A 166 -2.99 1.97 -0.22
N ALA A 167 -2.64 3.13 -0.79
CA ALA A 167 -3.30 3.64 -2.00
C ALA A 167 -3.15 2.66 -3.17
N ALA A 168 -1.93 2.15 -3.40
CA ALA A 168 -1.69 1.13 -4.40
C ALA A 168 -2.40 -0.21 -4.05
N GLY A 169 -2.34 -0.64 -2.79
CA GLY A 169 -2.90 -1.93 -2.37
C GLY A 169 -4.43 -1.96 -2.37
N THR A 170 -5.08 -0.80 -2.40
CA THR A 170 -6.54 -0.64 -2.49
C THR A 170 -7.00 -0.16 -3.88
N ALA A 171 -6.08 0.00 -4.83
CA ALA A 171 -6.39 0.46 -6.18
C ALA A 171 -7.37 -0.47 -6.92
N HIS A 172 -7.38 -1.76 -6.58
CA HIS A 172 -8.34 -2.72 -7.11
C HIS A 172 -9.79 -2.27 -6.84
N ALA A 173 -10.11 -1.90 -5.59
CA ALA A 173 -11.46 -1.47 -5.22
C ALA A 173 -11.78 -0.03 -5.64
N ASN A 174 -10.78 0.86 -5.56
CA ASN A 174 -10.96 2.29 -5.79
C ASN A 174 -10.97 2.65 -7.28
N HIS A 175 -10.06 2.03 -8.05
CA HIS A 175 -9.79 2.36 -9.44
C HIS A 175 -10.11 1.22 -10.43
N GLY A 176 -10.38 0.00 -9.95
CA GLY A 176 -10.58 -1.16 -10.83
C GLY A 176 -9.28 -1.63 -11.47
N THR A 177 -8.14 -1.39 -10.80
CA THR A 177 -6.81 -1.79 -11.26
C THR A 177 -6.06 -2.48 -10.14
N ASN A 178 -5.72 -3.76 -10.34
CA ASN A 178 -4.86 -4.50 -9.43
C ASN A 178 -3.41 -3.99 -9.54
N MET A 179 -2.90 -3.42 -8.45
CA MET A 179 -1.49 -3.06 -8.29
C MET A 179 -0.84 -3.97 -7.25
N ILE A 180 0.47 -4.18 -7.34
CA ILE A 180 1.25 -5.04 -6.45
C ILE A 180 2.27 -4.16 -5.72
N PRO A 181 1.87 -3.45 -4.65
CA PRO A 181 2.80 -2.61 -3.91
C PRO A 181 3.73 -3.46 -3.04
N ILE A 182 5.01 -3.10 -3.12
CA ILE A 182 6.11 -3.75 -2.42
C ILE A 182 6.88 -2.65 -1.70
N TYR A 183 6.64 -2.53 -0.40
CA TYR A 183 7.24 -1.49 0.43
C TYR A 183 8.38 -2.06 1.26
N MET A 184 9.61 -1.61 1.00
CA MET A 184 10.82 -2.07 1.67
C MET A 184 11.38 -0.99 2.59
N PHE A 185 11.59 -1.32 3.86
CA PHE A 185 11.97 -0.37 4.91
C PHE A 185 12.74 -1.07 6.03
N TYR A 186 13.37 -0.31 6.93
CA TYR A 186 13.95 -0.87 8.16
C TYR A 186 12.84 -1.44 9.03
N SER A 187 12.82 -2.75 9.26
CA SER A 187 11.76 -3.48 9.98
C SER A 187 11.24 -2.79 11.26
N MET A 188 12.15 -2.22 12.05
CA MET A 188 11.84 -1.44 13.27
C MET A 188 10.86 -0.28 13.04
N PHE A 189 10.87 0.34 11.86
CA PHE A 189 10.04 1.49 11.51
C PHE A 189 8.78 1.11 10.70
N GLY A 190 8.42 -0.18 10.70
CA GLY A 190 7.11 -0.66 10.23
C GLY A 190 6.07 -0.59 11.33
N PHE A 191 5.62 -1.77 11.79
CA PHE A 191 4.53 -1.91 12.75
C PHE A 191 4.67 -1.05 14.02
N GLN A 192 5.89 -0.84 14.53
CA GLN A 192 6.11 0.01 15.70
C GLN A 192 5.86 1.50 15.42
N ARG A 193 6.21 1.99 14.22
CA ARG A 193 6.14 3.41 13.87
C ARG A 193 4.81 3.80 13.25
N VAL A 194 4.25 2.93 12.40
CA VAL A 194 3.06 3.20 11.58
C VAL A 194 1.94 2.19 11.82
N GLY A 195 1.91 1.53 12.99
CA GLY A 195 0.97 0.45 13.30
C GLY A 195 -0.51 0.80 13.10
N ASP A 196 -0.92 2.03 13.41
CA ASP A 196 -2.31 2.48 13.21
C ASP A 196 -2.68 2.59 11.71
N LEU A 197 -1.74 3.00 10.86
CA LEU A 197 -1.92 2.99 9.41
C LEU A 197 -2.00 1.55 8.89
N LEU A 198 -1.20 0.63 9.42
CA LEU A 198 -1.26 -0.78 9.03
C LEU A 198 -2.56 -1.45 9.51
N TRP A 199 -3.09 -1.05 10.65
CA TRP A 199 -4.44 -1.43 11.08
C TRP A 199 -5.51 -0.92 10.11
N ALA A 200 -5.45 0.36 9.75
CA ALA A 200 -6.35 0.96 8.77
C ALA A 200 -6.22 0.33 7.37
N ALA A 201 -5.03 -0.15 7.00
CA ALA A 201 -4.81 -0.91 5.78
C ALA A 201 -5.56 -2.25 5.80
N GLY A 202 -5.54 -2.93 6.94
CA GLY A 202 -6.31 -4.15 7.19
C GLY A 202 -7.81 -3.91 7.03
N ASP A 203 -8.34 -2.83 7.61
CA ASP A 203 -9.75 -2.42 7.46
C ASP A 203 -10.10 -2.11 6.00
N SER A 204 -9.23 -1.35 5.33
CA SER A 204 -9.38 -0.96 3.92
C SER A 204 -9.24 -2.11 2.91
N GLN A 205 -8.91 -3.32 3.38
CA GLN A 205 -8.62 -4.51 2.57
C GLN A 205 -7.45 -4.30 1.59
N ALA A 206 -6.39 -3.63 2.05
CA ALA A 206 -5.17 -3.46 1.26
C ALA A 206 -4.53 -4.81 0.95
N ARG A 207 -4.06 -4.99 -0.29
CA ARG A 207 -3.34 -6.18 -0.77
C ARG A 207 -1.95 -5.76 -1.23
N GLY A 208 -0.90 -6.34 -0.66
CA GLY A 208 0.47 -5.96 -0.98
C GLY A 208 1.49 -6.62 -0.06
N PHE A 209 2.75 -6.27 -0.25
CA PHE A 209 3.88 -6.81 0.51
C PHE A 209 4.59 -5.71 1.30
N LEU A 210 4.79 -5.95 2.60
CA LEU A 210 5.62 -5.16 3.49
C LEU A 210 6.91 -5.95 3.74
N ILE A 211 8.05 -5.38 3.39
CA ILE A 211 9.35 -6.04 3.47
C ILE A 211 10.20 -5.35 4.53
N GLY A 212 10.15 -5.90 5.74
CA GLY A 212 10.98 -5.47 6.86
C GLY A 212 12.44 -5.88 6.63
N GLY A 213 13.20 -5.03 5.94
CA GLY A 213 14.64 -5.18 5.80
C GLY A 213 15.38 -4.97 7.11
N THR A 214 16.68 -5.30 7.10
CA THR A 214 17.61 -5.12 8.24
C THR A 214 17.06 -5.65 9.57
N ALA A 215 16.22 -6.70 9.51
CA ALA A 215 15.55 -7.29 10.67
C ALA A 215 16.47 -8.22 11.48
N GLY A 216 16.04 -8.50 12.71
CA GLY A 216 16.74 -9.38 13.65
C GLY A 216 17.60 -8.59 14.64
N ARG A 217 17.38 -8.84 15.93
CA ARG A 217 17.95 -8.06 17.03
C ARG A 217 19.48 -8.04 16.99
N THR A 218 20.07 -9.17 16.62
CA THR A 218 21.51 -9.37 16.58
C THR A 218 22.10 -9.17 15.18
N THR A 219 21.27 -9.23 14.13
CA THR A 219 21.71 -9.12 12.74
C THR A 219 22.19 -7.71 12.43
N LEU A 220 21.48 -6.69 12.92
CA LEU A 220 21.80 -5.27 12.75
C LEU A 220 22.55 -4.70 13.96
N ALA A 221 23.59 -5.40 14.43
CA ALA A 221 24.25 -5.09 15.69
C ALA A 221 24.83 -3.65 15.77
N GLY A 222 25.33 -3.11 14.66
CA GLY A 222 26.00 -1.79 14.63
C GLY A 222 25.08 -0.58 14.87
N GLU A 223 23.78 -0.69 14.56
CA GLU A 223 22.85 0.44 14.60
C GLU A 223 22.24 0.71 15.99
N GLY A 224 22.39 -0.24 16.92
CA GLY A 224 22.01 -0.07 18.32
C GLY A 224 20.51 -0.08 18.62
N LEU A 225 20.18 0.50 19.79
CA LEU A 225 18.90 0.29 20.49
C LEU A 225 17.66 0.61 19.66
N GLN A 226 17.70 1.68 18.86
CA GLN A 226 16.53 2.17 18.11
C GLN A 226 16.33 1.49 16.74
N HIS A 227 17.21 0.57 16.35
CA HIS A 227 17.17 -0.06 15.02
C HIS A 227 17.12 -1.59 15.07
N GLN A 228 17.77 -2.20 16.05
CA GLN A 228 17.83 -3.66 16.20
C GLN A 228 16.44 -4.23 16.47
N ASP A 229 15.72 -4.73 15.46
CA ASP A 229 14.36 -5.24 15.62
C ASP A 229 14.32 -6.70 16.07
N GLY A 230 13.55 -6.98 17.11
CA GLY A 230 13.27 -8.35 17.56
C GLY A 230 11.86 -8.48 18.10
N HIS A 231 10.92 -7.68 17.60
CA HIS A 231 9.54 -7.67 18.10
C HIS A 231 8.50 -7.25 17.06
N SER A 232 8.86 -6.86 15.83
CA SER A 232 7.90 -6.53 14.78
C SER A 232 6.91 -7.65 14.49
N HIS A 233 7.34 -8.93 14.51
CA HIS A 233 6.44 -10.08 14.33
C HIS A 233 5.35 -10.18 15.42
N LEU A 234 5.66 -9.78 16.66
CA LEU A 234 4.66 -9.73 17.72
C LEU A 234 3.61 -8.65 17.43
N MET A 235 4.04 -7.50 16.93
CA MET A 235 3.11 -6.43 16.52
C MET A 235 2.31 -6.81 15.27
N ALA A 236 2.93 -7.44 14.28
CA ALA A 236 2.24 -7.93 13.09
C ALA A 236 1.13 -8.93 13.44
N SER A 237 1.34 -9.77 14.46
CA SER A 237 0.36 -10.76 14.93
C SER A 237 -0.94 -10.14 15.45
N THR A 238 -0.96 -8.83 15.76
CA THR A 238 -2.19 -8.16 16.20
C THR A 238 -3.12 -7.84 15.04
N ILE A 239 -2.64 -7.80 13.79
CA ILE A 239 -3.44 -7.46 12.61
C ILE A 239 -4.01 -8.75 11.97
N PRO A 240 -5.33 -9.01 12.03
CA PRO A 240 -5.89 -10.32 11.71
C PRO A 240 -5.65 -10.82 10.27
N ASN A 241 -5.61 -9.90 9.30
CA ASN A 241 -5.40 -10.21 7.89
C ASN A 241 -3.95 -9.93 7.42
N CYS A 242 -3.01 -9.74 8.35
CA CYS A 242 -1.58 -9.69 8.06
C CYS A 242 -0.99 -11.11 8.18
N VAL A 243 -0.40 -11.60 7.09
CA VAL A 243 0.33 -12.88 7.09
C VAL A 243 1.82 -12.58 7.17
N ALA A 244 2.45 -12.95 8.28
CA ALA A 244 3.85 -12.63 8.56
C ALA A 244 4.75 -13.88 8.48
N TYR A 245 5.88 -13.76 7.78
CA TYR A 245 6.90 -14.80 7.62
C TYR A 245 8.28 -14.25 8.00
N ASP A 246 9.12 -15.08 8.62
CA ASP A 246 10.53 -14.80 8.94
C ASP A 246 11.43 -15.85 8.26
N PRO A 247 11.62 -15.76 6.93
CA PRO A 247 12.35 -16.77 6.16
C PRO A 247 13.87 -16.67 6.41
N ALA A 248 14.53 -17.82 6.51
CA ALA A 248 15.96 -17.94 6.64
C ALA A 248 16.67 -18.06 5.28
N TYR A 249 16.00 -18.64 4.29
CA TYR A 249 16.59 -18.94 2.98
C TYR A 249 15.86 -18.27 1.81
N ALA A 250 16.58 -18.02 0.73
CA ALA A 250 16.01 -17.40 -0.47
C ALA A 250 14.93 -18.25 -1.15
N TYR A 251 14.98 -19.59 -1.05
CA TYR A 251 13.93 -20.43 -1.61
C TYR A 251 12.64 -20.37 -0.77
N GLU A 252 12.73 -20.13 0.54
CA GLU A 252 11.56 -19.92 1.42
C GLU A 252 10.88 -18.60 1.10
N LEU A 253 11.66 -17.56 0.78
CA LEU A 253 11.13 -16.29 0.29
C LEU A 253 10.44 -16.39 -1.08
N ALA A 254 10.86 -17.34 -1.91
CA ALA A 254 10.32 -17.50 -3.26
C ALA A 254 8.93 -18.16 -3.26
N VAL A 255 8.73 -19.11 -2.34
CA VAL A 255 7.51 -19.92 -2.17
C VAL A 255 6.44 -19.15 -1.41
#